data_AF-A0A382K0K7-F1
#
_entry.id   AF-A0A382K0K7-F1
#
_cell.length_a   1.000
_cell.length_b   1.000
_cell.length_c   1.000
_cell.angle_alpha   90.00
_cell.angle_beta   90.00
_cell.angle_gamma   90.00
#
_symmetry.space_group_name_H-M   'P 1'
#
loop_
_entity.id
_entity.type
_entity.pdbx_description
1 polymer ?
#
loop_
_entity_poly.entity_id
_entity_poly.type
_entity_poly.pdbx_seq_one_letter_code
_entity_poly.pdbx_strand_id
1 'polypeptide(L)'
;MGRKRRKTGRCTICKTGGYTEWHHIISRYHAIKSGQDHLVDNPDNTVELCKLCHDQTTASMVSMIGAKANFTSITGMWRSNGKVAFSGRTQDEISIPKGTKILAFKREPEPGTRQPDLGLVYVTYED
;
A
#
# COMPACT_ATOMS: atom_id res chain seq x y z
N MET A 1 14.38 -28.11 -7.13
CA MET A 1 13.33 -27.19 -7.62
C MET A 1 11.98 -27.87 -7.45
N GLY A 2 11.12 -27.38 -6.56
CA GLY A 2 9.77 -27.92 -6.36
C GLY A 2 8.91 -27.69 -7.61
N ARG A 3 8.23 -28.74 -8.08
CA ARG A 3 7.41 -28.69 -9.29
C ARG A 3 6.16 -27.85 -9.00
N LYS A 4 6.03 -26.67 -9.63
CA LYS A 4 4.81 -25.85 -9.53
C LYS A 4 3.60 -26.68 -9.96
N ARG A 5 2.49 -26.60 -9.21
CA ARG A 5 1.24 -27.30 -9.55
C ARG A 5 0.78 -26.89 -10.96
N ARG A 6 0.22 -27.83 -11.71
CA ARG A 6 -0.32 -27.54 -13.04
C ARG A 6 -1.54 -26.61 -12.89
N LYS A 7 -1.55 -25.51 -13.64
CA LYS A 7 -2.67 -24.57 -13.69
C LYS A 7 -3.92 -25.28 -14.24
N THR A 8 -5.04 -25.13 -13.56
CA THR A 8 -6.29 -25.81 -13.89
C THR A 8 -7.22 -24.97 -14.76
N GLY A 9 -7.01 -23.65 -14.79
CA GLY A 9 -7.93 -22.69 -15.41
C GLY A 9 -9.24 -22.54 -14.63
N ARG A 10 -9.27 -22.95 -13.35
CA ARG A 10 -10.47 -22.89 -12.50
C ARG A 10 -10.16 -22.20 -11.18
N CYS A 11 -10.95 -21.20 -10.82
CA CYS A 11 -10.76 -20.47 -9.56
C CYS A 11 -10.95 -21.39 -8.36
N THR A 12 -10.00 -21.38 -7.43
CA THR A 12 -10.09 -22.19 -6.20
C THR A 12 -11.26 -21.75 -5.31
N ILE A 13 -11.62 -20.46 -5.32
CA ILE A 13 -12.69 -19.90 -4.47
C ILE A 13 -14.06 -20.10 -5.13
N CYS A 14 -14.36 -19.39 -6.21
CA CYS A 14 -15.70 -19.36 -6.82
C CYS A 14 -15.95 -20.45 -7.86
N LYS A 15 -14.94 -21.30 -8.14
CA LYS A 15 -15.04 -22.46 -9.04
C LYS A 15 -15.42 -22.14 -10.50
N THR A 16 -15.44 -20.88 -10.92
CA THR A 16 -15.59 -20.52 -12.33
C THR A 16 -14.35 -20.88 -13.13
N GLY A 17 -14.57 -21.35 -14.37
CA GLY A 17 -13.50 -21.64 -15.34
C GLY A 17 -13.12 -20.40 -16.14
N GLY A 18 -11.91 -20.40 -16.71
CA GLY A 18 -11.39 -19.35 -17.58
C GLY A 18 -9.99 -18.88 -17.20
N TYR A 19 -9.72 -17.59 -17.39
CA TYR A 19 -8.45 -16.97 -17.01
C TYR A 19 -8.27 -16.95 -15.49
N THR A 20 -7.12 -17.46 -15.04
CA THR A 20 -6.72 -17.50 -13.63
C THR A 20 -5.30 -16.98 -13.44
N GLU A 21 -4.93 -16.63 -12.22
CA GLU A 21 -3.60 -16.20 -11.80
C GLU A 21 -3.19 -16.98 -10.53
N TRP A 22 -1.88 -17.19 -10.35
CA TRP A 22 -1.36 -17.73 -9.10
C TRP A 22 -1.14 -16.59 -8.12
N HIS A 23 -1.78 -16.68 -6.95
CA HIS A 23 -1.64 -15.73 -5.87
C HIS A 23 -0.85 -16.33 -4.72
N HIS A 24 0.14 -15.61 -4.18
CA HIS A 24 0.84 -16.02 -2.97
C HIS A 24 0.00 -15.69 -1.72
N ILE A 25 -0.30 -16.68 -0.88
CA ILE A 25 -1.07 -16.48 0.37
C ILE A 25 -0.27 -15.58 1.32
N ILE A 26 0.99 -15.94 1.57
CA ILE A 26 1.99 -15.08 2.20
C ILE A 26 2.77 -14.41 1.07
N SER A 27 2.67 -13.08 0.97
CA SER A 27 3.21 -12.34 -0.18
C SER A 27 4.69 -12.64 -0.44
N ARG A 28 5.04 -12.80 -1.72
CA ARG A 28 6.42 -13.02 -2.15
C ARG A 28 7.37 -11.90 -1.67
N TYR A 29 6.89 -10.65 -1.70
CA TYR A 29 7.65 -9.51 -1.21
C TYR A 29 7.98 -9.62 0.28
N HIS A 30 7.00 -9.99 1.12
CA HIS A 30 7.22 -10.17 2.55
C HIS A 30 8.20 -11.32 2.83
N ALA A 31 8.05 -12.45 2.13
CA ALA A 31 8.95 -13.59 2.27
C ALA A 31 10.41 -13.21 1.99
N ILE A 32 10.67 -12.51 0.89
CA ILE A 32 12.02 -12.03 0.54
C ILE A 32 12.53 -11.04 1.59
N LYS A 33 11.71 -10.05 1.98
CA LYS A 33 12.11 -9.02 2.95
C LYS A 33 12.42 -9.59 4.35
N SER A 34 11.78 -10.69 4.73
CA SER A 34 11.95 -11.35 6.03
C SER A 34 12.95 -12.51 6.00
N GLY A 35 13.58 -12.79 4.86
CA GLY A 35 14.54 -13.91 4.71
C GLY A 35 13.88 -15.30 4.75
N GLN A 36 12.58 -15.39 4.49
CA GLN A 36 11.81 -16.64 4.51
C GLN A 36 11.78 -17.28 3.11
N ASP A 37 12.95 -17.62 2.57
CA ASP A 37 13.10 -18.10 1.18
C ASP A 37 12.28 -19.35 0.88
N HIS A 38 12.05 -20.19 1.89
CA HIS A 38 11.22 -21.39 1.78
C HIS A 38 9.78 -21.10 1.34
N LEU A 39 9.28 -19.86 1.46
CA LEU A 39 7.93 -19.47 1.05
C LEU A 39 7.84 -18.98 -0.41
N VAL A 40 8.96 -18.62 -1.03
CA VAL A 40 9.00 -17.94 -2.34
C VAL A 40 8.51 -18.86 -3.46
N ASP A 41 9.02 -20.10 -3.46
CA ASP A 41 8.73 -21.13 -4.45
C ASP A 41 7.88 -22.28 -3.89
N ASN A 42 7.35 -22.14 -2.66
CA ASN A 42 6.49 -23.16 -2.07
C ASN A 42 5.14 -23.19 -2.81
N PRO A 43 4.81 -24.31 -3.49
CA PRO A 43 3.54 -24.44 -4.19
C PRO A 43 2.33 -24.38 -3.25
N ASP A 44 2.49 -24.74 -1.97
CA ASP A 44 1.43 -24.68 -0.96
C ASP A 44 1.24 -23.26 -0.40
N ASN A 45 2.16 -22.34 -0.68
CA ASN A 45 1.98 -20.90 -0.46
C ASN A 45 1.32 -20.21 -1.67
N THR A 46 0.85 -20.95 -2.67
CA THR A 46 0.19 -20.38 -3.85
C THR A 46 -1.20 -20.94 -4.06
N VAL A 47 -2.15 -20.09 -4.48
CA VAL A 47 -3.53 -20.47 -4.80
C VAL A 47 -3.91 -19.94 -6.18
N GLU A 48 -4.59 -20.76 -6.98
CA GLU A 48 -5.07 -20.37 -8.30
C GLU A 48 -6.42 -19.66 -8.19
N LEU A 49 -6.52 -18.42 -8.64
CA LEU A 49 -7.72 -17.58 -8.53
C LEU A 49 -8.11 -16.98 -9.88
N CYS A 50 -9.40 -16.77 -10.14
CA CYS A 50 -9.81 -15.88 -11.23
C CYS A 50 -9.47 -14.42 -10.88
N LYS A 51 -9.40 -13.54 -11.88
CA LYS A 51 -9.01 -12.13 -11.70
C LYS A 51 -9.86 -11.41 -10.66
N LEU A 52 -11.18 -11.59 -10.71
CA LEU A 52 -12.12 -10.99 -9.76
C LEU A 52 -11.86 -11.38 -8.30
N CYS A 53 -11.55 -12.66 -8.04
CA CYS A 53 -11.19 -13.11 -6.69
C CYS A 53 -9.77 -12.70 -6.30
N HIS A 54 -8.84 -12.70 -7.26
CA HIS A 54 -7.46 -12.29 -7.05
C HIS A 54 -7.35 -10.84 -6.57
N ASP A 55 -8.12 -9.93 -7.16
CA ASP A 55 -8.05 -8.50 -6.88
C ASP A 55 -8.69 -8.12 -5.54
N GLN A 56 -9.53 -9.00 -4.98
CA GLN A 56 -10.12 -8.85 -3.63
C GLN A 56 -9.18 -9.30 -2.50
N THR A 57 -8.04 -9.93 -2.82
CA THR A 57 -7.08 -10.30 -1.78
C THR A 57 -6.48 -9.04 -1.13
N THR A 58 -6.20 -9.09 0.17
CA THR A 58 -5.61 -7.95 0.89
C THR A 58 -4.29 -7.49 0.25
N ALA A 59 -3.46 -8.42 -0.23
CA ALA A 59 -2.23 -8.10 -0.93
C ALA A 59 -2.49 -7.31 -2.23
N SER A 60 -3.47 -7.71 -3.04
CA SER A 60 -3.85 -6.98 -4.26
C SER A 60 -4.47 -5.62 -3.94
N MET A 61 -5.37 -5.54 -2.96
CA MET A 61 -5.97 -4.26 -2.53
C MET A 61 -4.90 -3.26 -2.06
N VAL A 62 -3.95 -3.71 -1.24
CA VAL A 62 -2.84 -2.85 -0.77
C VAL A 62 -1.88 -2.48 -1.92
N SER A 63 -1.65 -3.39 -2.87
CA SER A 63 -0.84 -3.07 -4.06
C SER A 63 -1.52 -2.03 -4.95
N MET A 64 -2.84 -2.11 -5.13
CA MET A 64 -3.61 -1.11 -5.89
C MET A 64 -3.60 0.26 -5.21
N ILE A 65 -3.70 0.27 -3.87
CA ILE A 65 -3.51 1.47 -3.05
C ILE A 65 -2.17 2.14 -3.36
N GLY A 66 -1.08 1.37 -3.43
CA GLY A 66 0.25 1.92 -3.75
C GLY A 66 0.41 2.41 -5.20
N ALA A 67 -0.35 1.85 -6.15
CA ALA A 67 -0.21 2.13 -7.57
C ALA A 67 -1.08 3.29 -8.08
N LYS A 68 -2.20 3.61 -7.40
CA LYS A 68 -3.17 4.65 -7.80
C LYS A 68 -3.47 5.69 -6.71
N ALA A 69 -2.65 5.75 -5.67
CA ALA A 69 -2.82 6.74 -4.62
C ALA A 69 -2.41 8.14 -5.08
N ASN A 70 -3.30 9.10 -4.88
CA ASN A 70 -3.00 10.52 -4.96
C ASN A 70 -2.61 11.04 -3.58
N PHE A 71 -1.39 11.56 -3.45
CA PHE A 71 -0.89 12.13 -2.20
C PHE A 71 -1.00 13.65 -2.24
N THR A 72 -1.96 14.20 -1.48
CA THR A 72 -2.16 15.65 -1.40
C THR A 72 -1.53 16.19 -0.12
N SER A 73 -0.61 17.14 -0.25
CA SER A 73 0.06 17.75 0.91
C SER A 73 -0.88 18.67 1.68
N ILE A 74 -0.96 18.48 3.00
CA ILE A 74 -1.74 19.31 3.92
C ILE A 74 -0.87 20.44 4.47
N THR A 75 0.27 20.08 5.09
CA THR A 75 1.13 21.04 5.80
C THR A 75 2.44 20.39 6.24
N GLY A 76 3.40 21.20 6.67
CA GLY A 76 4.63 20.75 7.32
C GLY A 76 4.60 20.95 8.84
N MET A 77 5.13 19.98 9.58
CA MET A 77 5.21 19.95 11.04
C MET A 77 6.66 19.94 11.53
N TRP A 78 6.89 20.47 12.74
CA TRP A 78 8.18 20.46 13.41
C TRP A 78 8.23 19.38 14.49
N ARG A 79 9.33 18.64 14.63
CA ARG A 79 9.59 17.83 15.82
C ARG A 79 10.12 18.72 16.94
N SER A 80 9.25 19.12 17.87
CA SER A 80 9.66 19.43 19.24
C SER A 80 8.45 19.38 20.20
N ASN A 81 8.75 19.19 21.48
CA ASN A 81 7.85 18.88 22.59
C ASN A 81 6.67 19.86 22.78
N GLY A 82 5.64 19.79 21.93
CA GLY A 82 4.28 20.24 22.27
C GLY A 82 3.69 21.41 21.46
N LYS A 83 4.17 21.73 20.25
CA LYS A 83 3.41 22.61 19.36
C LYS A 83 3.27 22.00 17.97
N VAL A 84 2.12 21.40 17.71
CA VAL A 84 1.71 20.96 16.37
C VAL A 84 1.13 22.15 15.60
N ALA A 85 1.59 22.27 14.36
CA ALA A 85 0.98 22.89 13.19
C ALA A 85 0.63 24.39 13.24
N PHE A 86 1.37 25.13 12.41
CA PHE A 86 0.85 26.22 11.59
C PHE A 86 0.62 27.59 12.28
N SER A 87 1.57 28.50 12.10
CA SER A 87 1.33 29.96 12.17
C SER A 87 1.25 30.58 10.77
N GLY A 88 0.77 29.82 9.79
CA GLY A 88 0.37 30.36 8.50
C GLY A 88 -1.11 30.70 8.55
N ARG A 89 -1.52 31.86 8.03
CA ARG A 89 -2.94 32.06 7.69
C ARG A 89 -3.26 31.04 6.60
N THR A 90 -4.00 29.98 6.91
CA THR A 90 -4.74 29.28 5.85
C THR A 90 -5.73 30.33 5.36
N GLN A 91 -5.51 30.86 4.16
CA GLN A 91 -6.52 31.73 3.56
C GLN A 91 -7.79 30.92 3.21
N ASP A 92 -7.67 29.59 3.07
CA ASP A 92 -8.74 28.69 2.65
C ASP A 92 -8.97 27.52 3.63
N GLU A 93 -10.21 27.08 3.73
CA GLU A 93 -10.63 25.91 4.49
C GLU A 93 -10.18 24.62 3.78
N ILE A 94 -9.44 23.74 4.47
CA ILE A 94 -8.96 22.46 3.90
C ILE A 94 -9.98 21.36 4.24
N SER A 95 -10.63 20.80 3.22
CA SER A 95 -11.53 19.64 3.37
C SER A 95 -10.78 18.33 3.10
N ILE A 96 -10.72 17.44 4.09
CA ILE A 96 -10.16 16.09 3.95
C ILE A 96 -11.31 15.12 3.70
N PRO A 97 -11.36 14.40 2.55
CA PRO A 97 -12.45 13.49 2.25
C PRO A 97 -12.60 12.37 3.28
N LYS A 98 -13.85 11.98 3.57
CA LYS A 98 -14.15 10.89 4.49
C LYS A 98 -13.53 9.57 4.02
N GLY A 99 -12.90 8.82 4.94
CA GLY A 99 -12.25 7.54 4.64
C GLY A 99 -10.78 7.64 4.23
N THR A 100 -10.27 8.85 4.07
CA THR A 100 -8.87 9.13 3.76
C THR A 100 -7.94 8.76 4.92
N LYS A 101 -6.73 8.29 4.60
CA LYS A 101 -5.64 8.11 5.57
C LYS A 101 -4.71 9.33 5.54
N ILE A 102 -4.33 9.81 6.72
CA ILE A 102 -3.29 10.84 6.89
C ILE A 102 -1.96 10.15 7.13
N LEU A 103 -0.94 10.51 6.36
CA LEU A 103 0.42 10.01 6.51
C LEU A 103 1.35 11.15 6.93
N ALA A 104 2.26 10.84 7.85
CA ALA A 104 3.31 11.75 8.28
C ALA A 104 4.66 11.25 7.74
N PHE A 105 5.28 12.03 6.87
CA PHE A 105 6.58 11.75 6.30
C PHE A 105 7.66 12.56 7.01
N LYS A 106 8.77 11.91 7.37
CA LYS A 106 9.98 12.62 7.80
C LYS A 106 10.57 13.39 6.62
N ARG A 107 10.96 14.64 6.83
CA ARG A 107 11.69 15.49 5.89
C ARG A 107 13.08 15.78 6.46
N GLU A 108 14.02 16.09 5.58
CA GLU A 108 15.36 16.58 5.95
C GLU A 108 15.41 18.07 5.56
N PRO A 109 15.26 19.00 6.53
CA PRO A 109 15.29 20.43 6.25
C PRO A 109 16.60 20.90 5.63
N GLU A 110 16.52 21.84 4.70
CA GLU A 110 17.71 22.53 4.19
C GLU A 110 18.44 23.29 5.31
N PRO A 111 19.78 23.22 5.38
CA PRO A 111 20.56 23.94 6.40
C PRO A 111 20.27 25.43 6.42
N GLY A 112 20.03 25.98 7.61
CA GLY A 112 19.74 27.41 7.80
C GLY A 112 18.31 27.83 7.43
N THR A 113 17.46 26.90 6.99
CA THR A 113 16.07 27.21 6.65
C THR A 113 15.12 26.98 7.81
N ARG A 114 13.91 27.52 7.67
CA ARG A 114 12.79 27.19 8.55
C ARG A 114 11.90 26.10 7.95
N GLN A 115 12.47 25.12 7.24
CA GLN A 115 11.69 24.02 6.71
C GLN A 115 11.32 23.03 7.83
N PRO A 116 10.05 22.59 7.89
CA PRO A 116 9.62 21.56 8.82
C PRO A 116 10.24 20.20 8.49
N ASP A 117 10.58 19.44 9.53
CA ASP A 117 11.18 18.10 9.45
C ASP A 117 10.13 16.97 9.39
N LEU A 118 8.85 17.33 9.33
CA LEU A 118 7.72 16.44 9.05
C LEU A 118 6.80 17.07 8.00
N GLY A 119 6.19 16.24 7.15
CA GLY A 119 5.15 16.64 6.20
C GLY A 119 3.91 15.76 6.36
N LEU A 120 2.74 16.38 6.48
CA LEU A 120 1.46 15.70 6.45
C LEU A 120 0.90 15.69 5.04
N VAL A 121 0.46 14.53 4.60
CA VAL A 121 -0.33 14.37 3.38
C VAL A 121 -1.57 13.54 3.68
N TYR A 122 -2.60 13.73 2.89
CA TYR A 122 -3.75 12.82 2.86
C TYR A 122 -3.75 12.04 1.55
N VAL A 123 -4.25 10.80 1.61
CA VAL A 123 -4.22 9.87 0.48
C VAL A 123 -5.62 9.63 -0.04
N THR A 124 -5.87 10.06 -1.28
CA THR A 124 -7.09 9.70 -2.02
C THR A 124 -6.80 8.63 -3.05
N TYR A 125 -7.85 7.98 -3.52
CA TYR A 125 -7.82 6.97 -4.56
C TYR A 125 -8.64 7.48 -5.73
N GLU A 126 -8.19 7.23 -6.96
CA GLU A 126 -9.08 7.34 -8.12
C GLU A 126 -10.20 6.31 -7.96
N ASP A 127 -11.44 6.73 -8.20
CA ASP A 127 -12.62 5.86 -8.22
C ASP A 127 -12.51 4.73 -9.26
#